data_AF-A0A8H4RPP3-F1
#
_entry.id   AF-A0A8H4RPP3-F1
#
_cell.length_a   1.000
_cell.length_b   1.000
_cell.length_c   1.000
_cell.angle_alpha   90.00
_cell.angle_beta   90.00
_cell.angle_gamma   90.00
#
_symmetry.space_group_name_H-M   'P 1'
#
loop_
_entity.id
_entity.type
_entity.pdbx_description
1 polymer ?
#
loop_
_entity_poly.entity_id
_entity_poly.type
_entity_poly.pdbx_seq_one_letter_code
_entity_poly.pdbx_strand_id
1 'polypeptide(L)'
;MSTLQLLTYPGVSMVLYLYGSVMILAFAHTIVLPLFYFTTPSLGGFGFTPLQISLFLGSAGLSQALWTLSCLFIFAQETTWSCRVEGRTPFTPTPDSCCHLFPASPAFCGSLILGGVIGLQTAVSLLEAGYSVKLIAKHLPSDRSIDYTSPWAGAIWSPNASIDNDEKTGWDREAYEYWDSMVNEHSEEAQKAGIHRSVLYTYWDSPSIQITEKGASAFWFCNFLPWFNVAPSASLPKGAHFGIFYPSFCVNSPVYLEYLQGKVIALGGAIIRGTIPTDKGFPAALRTANTFIESESEITPDTSHDDIYAYVNATGLGAMSIVGDEAMFPTRGQTLYVKGEVEKATMRVGNWGVAYAIPRIGSGYTLLGGSMDAGNWDENVDPDLTAKILERCKLLASELLDESGEFIVLSMQVGRRPSRKGGVRVETERIQGVKSDEDVVVVHCYGHGSGGVSEIIDNYISIISLLSEKREGTFGNRIISVRR
;
A
#
# COMPACT_ATOMS: atom_id res chain seq x y z
N MET A 1 -33.34 -11.43 9.29
CA MET A 1 -34.06 -10.80 8.16
C MET A 1 -35.24 -11.67 7.78
N SER A 2 -36.40 -11.09 7.53
CA SER A 2 -37.51 -11.79 6.87
C SER A 2 -37.23 -11.93 5.37
N THR A 3 -37.85 -12.91 4.71
CA THR A 3 -37.77 -13.08 3.25
C THR A 3 -38.15 -11.80 2.50
N LEU A 4 -39.11 -11.04 3.03
CA LEU A 4 -39.52 -9.76 2.46
C LEU A 4 -38.40 -8.69 2.54
N GLN A 5 -37.64 -8.67 3.63
CA GLN A 5 -36.48 -7.78 3.80
C GLN A 5 -35.31 -8.20 2.90
N LEU A 6 -35.18 -9.49 2.59
CA LEU A 6 -34.14 -10.00 1.69
C LEU A 6 -34.39 -9.55 0.24
N LEU A 7 -35.65 -9.51 -0.19
CA LEU A 7 -36.02 -9.09 -1.55
C LEU A 7 -35.76 -7.61 -1.84
N THR A 8 -35.72 -6.78 -0.78
CA THR A 8 -35.44 -5.34 -0.89
C THR A 8 -33.95 -5.01 -0.81
N TYR A 9 -33.07 -5.99 -0.58
CA TYR A 9 -31.64 -5.73 -0.48
C TYR A 9 -31.05 -5.37 -1.85
N PRO A 10 -30.13 -4.37 -1.94
CA PRO A 10 -29.50 -3.98 -3.19
C PRO A 10 -28.83 -5.18 -3.87
N GLY A 11 -29.11 -5.38 -5.16
CA GLY A 11 -28.54 -6.47 -5.97
C GLY A 11 -29.33 -7.79 -5.96
N VAL A 12 -30.18 -8.05 -4.96
CA VAL A 12 -30.95 -9.31 -4.88
C VAL A 12 -31.93 -9.47 -6.02
N SER A 13 -32.59 -8.38 -6.45
CA SER A 13 -33.49 -8.40 -7.61
C SER A 13 -32.77 -8.78 -8.91
N MET A 14 -31.54 -8.30 -9.11
CA MET A 14 -30.73 -8.61 -10.29
C MET A 14 -30.28 -10.07 -10.28
N VAL A 15 -29.85 -10.58 -9.12
CA VAL A 15 -29.47 -12.00 -8.97
C VAL A 15 -30.67 -12.91 -9.26
N LEU A 16 -31.86 -12.58 -8.72
CA LEU A 16 -33.08 -13.36 -8.99
C LEU A 16 -33.50 -13.29 -10.45
N TYR A 17 -33.36 -12.14 -11.10
CA TYR A 17 -33.63 -11.98 -12.53
C TYR A 17 -32.68 -12.82 -13.39
N LEU A 18 -31.37 -12.79 -13.11
CA LEU A 18 -30.37 -13.59 -13.81
C LEU A 18 -30.62 -15.08 -13.60
N TYR A 19 -30.83 -15.51 -12.36
CA TYR A 19 -31.14 -16.90 -12.03
C TYR A 19 -32.42 -17.38 -12.75
N GLY A 20 -33.50 -16.59 -12.70
CA GLY A 20 -34.75 -16.91 -13.37
C GLY A 20 -34.57 -17.03 -14.89
N SER A 21 -33.82 -16.11 -15.50
CA SER A 21 -33.53 -16.13 -16.93
C SER A 21 -32.73 -17.36 -17.34
N VAL A 22 -31.70 -17.73 -16.57
CA VAL A 22 -30.89 -18.93 -16.80
C VAL A 22 -31.74 -20.20 -16.66
N MET A 23 -32.60 -20.28 -15.64
CA MET A 23 -33.47 -21.43 -15.43
C MET A 23 -34.53 -21.59 -16.53
N ILE A 24 -35.11 -20.48 -17.00
CA ILE A 24 -36.04 -20.49 -18.15
C ILE A 24 -35.32 -20.98 -19.41
N LEU A 25 -34.11 -20.47 -19.67
CA LEU A 25 -33.33 -20.88 -20.83
C LEU A 25 -32.96 -22.37 -20.78
N ALA A 26 -32.54 -22.85 -19.60
CA ALA A 26 -32.24 -24.25 -19.36
C ALA A 26 -33.47 -25.14 -19.57
N PHE A 27 -34.64 -24.75 -19.06
CA PHE A 27 -35.90 -25.47 -19.25
C PHE A 27 -36.32 -25.51 -20.73
N ALA A 28 -36.23 -24.39 -21.43
CA ALA A 28 -36.55 -24.31 -22.86
C ALA A 28 -35.68 -25.26 -23.69
N HIS A 29 -34.37 -25.32 -23.42
CA HIS A 29 -33.45 -26.13 -24.20
C HIS A 29 -33.50 -27.63 -23.88
N THR A 30 -33.75 -27.98 -22.62
CA THR A 30 -33.69 -29.38 -22.18
C THR A 30 -35.03 -30.11 -22.26
N ILE A 31 -36.16 -29.38 -22.26
CA ILE A 31 -37.50 -30.00 -22.22
C ILE A 31 -38.35 -29.56 -23.41
N VAL A 32 -38.44 -28.26 -23.70
CA VAL A 32 -39.36 -27.76 -24.73
C VAL A 32 -38.86 -28.05 -26.14
N LEU A 33 -37.59 -27.77 -26.44
CA LEU A 33 -37.01 -28.03 -27.77
C LEU A 33 -36.98 -29.52 -28.15
N PRO A 34 -36.60 -30.46 -27.28
CA PRO A 34 -36.63 -31.89 -27.63
C PRO A 34 -38.04 -32.38 -27.92
N LEU A 35 -39.05 -31.88 -27.19
CA LEU A 35 -40.46 -32.21 -27.44
C LEU A 35 -40.94 -31.66 -28.78
N PHE A 36 -40.55 -30.43 -29.12
CA PHE A 36 -40.83 -29.82 -30.42
C PHE A 36 -40.16 -30.60 -31.57
N TYR A 37 -38.91 -31.02 -31.38
CA TYR A 37 -38.18 -31.82 -32.38
C TYR A 37 -38.80 -33.20 -32.57
N PHE A 38 -39.31 -33.83 -31.51
CA PHE A 38 -39.99 -35.12 -31.59
C PHE A 38 -41.39 -35.04 -32.23
N THR A 39 -42.11 -33.93 -32.02
CA THR A 39 -43.48 -33.75 -32.49
C THR A 39 -43.56 -33.82 -34.02
N THR A 40 -44.56 -34.52 -34.56
CA THR A 40 -44.67 -34.70 -36.02
C THR A 40 -44.98 -33.39 -36.74
N PRO A 41 -44.59 -33.25 -38.03
CA PRO A 41 -44.86 -32.04 -38.81
C PRO A 41 -46.34 -31.65 -38.90
N SER A 42 -47.25 -32.63 -38.89
CA SER A 42 -48.70 -32.38 -38.89
C SER A 42 -49.21 -31.66 -37.63
N LEU A 43 -48.44 -31.72 -36.54
CA LEU A 43 -48.71 -31.05 -35.27
C LEU A 43 -47.78 -29.84 -35.04
N GLY A 44 -46.99 -29.46 -36.05
CA GLY A 44 -46.13 -28.27 -36.03
C GLY A 44 -44.69 -28.48 -35.58
N GLY A 45 -44.24 -29.74 -35.37
CA GLY A 45 -42.84 -30.06 -35.01
C GLY A 45 -41.99 -30.56 -36.20
N PHE A 46 -40.86 -31.20 -35.91
CA PHE A 46 -39.93 -31.71 -36.96
C PHE A 46 -39.91 -33.23 -37.15
N GLY A 47 -40.52 -34.02 -36.27
CA GLY A 47 -40.61 -35.47 -36.37
C GLY A 47 -39.26 -36.21 -36.30
N PHE A 48 -38.28 -35.66 -35.58
CA PHE A 48 -36.96 -36.26 -35.41
C PHE A 48 -37.03 -37.52 -34.55
N THR A 49 -36.23 -38.51 -34.93
CA THR A 49 -36.00 -39.71 -34.11
C THR A 49 -35.22 -39.37 -32.83
N PRO A 50 -35.32 -40.20 -31.76
CA PRO A 50 -34.54 -40.00 -30.53
C PRO A 50 -33.03 -39.87 -30.78
N LEU A 51 -32.51 -40.57 -31.79
CA LEU A 51 -31.11 -40.50 -32.18
C LEU A 51 -30.77 -39.13 -32.81
N GLN A 52 -31.61 -38.62 -33.70
CA GLN A 52 -31.42 -37.30 -34.32
C GLN A 52 -31.50 -36.17 -33.29
N ILE A 53 -32.40 -36.27 -32.32
CA ILE A 53 -32.50 -35.30 -31.22
C ILE A 53 -31.23 -35.34 -30.36
N SER A 54 -30.77 -36.54 -30.00
CA SER A 54 -29.53 -36.72 -29.22
C SER A 54 -28.31 -36.15 -29.93
N LEU A 55 -28.19 -36.39 -31.24
CA LEU A 55 -27.10 -35.85 -32.07
C LEU A 55 -27.17 -34.33 -32.17
N PHE A 56 -28.37 -33.76 -32.34
CA PHE A 56 -28.55 -32.32 -32.42
C PHE A 56 -28.17 -31.64 -31.10
N LEU A 57 -28.69 -32.10 -29.96
CA LEU A 57 -28.36 -31.56 -28.63
C LEU A 57 -26.86 -31.73 -28.30
N GLY A 58 -26.28 -32.89 -28.63
CA GLY A 58 -24.86 -33.14 -28.46
C GLY A 58 -24.00 -32.18 -29.28
N SER A 59 -24.39 -31.91 -30.54
CA SER A 59 -23.69 -30.96 -31.41
C SER A 59 -23.79 -29.52 -30.92
N ALA A 60 -24.95 -29.11 -30.39
CA ALA A 60 -25.14 -27.79 -29.80
C ALA A 60 -24.31 -27.63 -28.52
N GLY A 61 -24.30 -28.64 -27.64
CA GLY A 61 -23.46 -28.65 -26.43
C GLY A 61 -21.97 -28.63 -26.75
N LEU A 62 -21.53 -29.39 -27.77
CA LEU A 62 -20.15 -29.37 -28.25
C LEU A 62 -19.79 -27.99 -28.83
N SER A 63 -20.67 -27.38 -29.62
CA SER A 63 -20.46 -26.03 -30.16
C SER A 63 -20.33 -25.00 -29.04
N GLN A 64 -21.19 -25.07 -28.01
CA GLN A 64 -21.10 -24.18 -26.84
C GLN A 64 -19.81 -24.41 -26.06
N ALA A 65 -19.40 -25.65 -25.84
CA ALA A 65 -18.13 -25.98 -25.18
C ALA A 65 -16.94 -25.45 -25.98
N LEU A 66 -16.95 -25.62 -27.31
CA LEU A 66 -15.92 -25.09 -28.21
C LEU A 66 -15.90 -23.57 -28.21
N TRP A 67 -17.05 -22.90 -28.22
CA TRP A 67 -17.13 -21.44 -28.08
C TRP A 67 -16.64 -20.96 -26.73
N THR A 68 -17.00 -21.65 -25.65
CA THR A 68 -16.56 -21.29 -24.30
C THR A 68 -15.04 -21.46 -24.17
N LEU A 69 -14.49 -22.56 -24.69
CA LEU A 69 -13.05 -22.80 -24.76
C LEU A 69 -12.35 -21.81 -25.68
N SER A 70 -12.94 -21.44 -26.82
CA SER A 70 -12.35 -20.50 -27.77
C SER A 70 -12.40 -19.06 -27.25
N CYS A 71 -13.49 -18.65 -26.60
CA CYS A 71 -13.56 -17.40 -25.86
C CYS A 71 -12.54 -17.42 -24.71
N LEU A 72 -12.43 -18.52 -23.96
CA LEU A 72 -11.37 -18.66 -22.96
C LEU A 72 -9.99 -18.52 -23.60
N PHE A 73 -9.74 -19.06 -24.79
CA PHE A 73 -8.45 -18.96 -25.48
C PHE A 73 -8.19 -17.58 -26.09
N ILE A 74 -9.19 -16.88 -26.60
CA ILE A 74 -9.06 -15.52 -27.15
C ILE A 74 -8.87 -14.52 -26.00
N PHE A 75 -9.67 -14.64 -24.94
CA PHE A 75 -9.49 -13.84 -23.74
C PHE A 75 -8.25 -14.28 -22.94
N ALA A 76 -7.81 -15.54 -22.98
CA ALA A 76 -6.54 -16.01 -22.39
C ALA A 76 -5.31 -15.75 -23.29
N GLN A 77 -5.47 -15.39 -24.55
CA GLN A 77 -4.39 -14.80 -25.33
C GLN A 77 -4.16 -13.34 -24.98
N GLU A 78 -5.17 -12.64 -24.42
CA GLU A 78 -4.99 -11.37 -23.70
C GLU A 78 -4.73 -11.55 -22.20
N THR A 79 -4.92 -12.75 -21.65
CA THR A 79 -4.61 -13.10 -20.24
C THR A 79 -3.89 -14.45 -20.16
N THR A 80 -2.57 -14.39 -20.35
CA THR A 80 -1.56 -15.47 -20.26
C THR A 80 -1.90 -16.62 -19.31
N TRP A 81 -1.63 -17.88 -19.69
CA TRP A 81 -1.16 -18.89 -18.72
C TRP A 81 -0.30 -20.01 -19.32
N SER A 82 0.92 -20.15 -18.78
CA SER A 82 1.45 -21.45 -18.39
C SER A 82 2.03 -21.33 -16.98
N CYS A 83 1.23 -21.72 -15.98
CA CYS A 83 1.76 -22.12 -14.67
C CYS A 83 1.62 -23.62 -14.56
N ARG A 84 2.73 -24.29 -14.26
CA ARG A 84 2.74 -25.61 -13.67
C ARG A 84 3.31 -25.44 -12.27
N VAL A 85 2.44 -25.43 -11.27
CA VAL A 85 2.82 -25.57 -9.86
C VAL A 85 2.07 -26.78 -9.33
N GLU A 86 2.80 -27.85 -9.06
CA GLU A 86 2.33 -28.97 -8.28
C GLU A 86 2.22 -28.55 -6.81
N GLY A 87 1.05 -28.77 -6.22
CA GLY A 87 0.88 -28.99 -4.79
C GLY A 87 1.06 -27.77 -3.88
N ARG A 88 0.07 -26.86 -3.87
CA ARG A 88 -0.37 -26.13 -2.66
C ARG A 88 -1.80 -25.62 -2.90
N THR A 89 -2.70 -25.93 -1.99
CA THR A 89 -4.11 -25.54 -2.05
C THR A 89 -4.27 -24.02 -1.99
N PRO A 90 -5.10 -23.39 -2.84
CA PRO A 90 -5.33 -21.96 -2.80
C PRO A 90 -6.12 -21.58 -1.54
N PHE A 91 -5.59 -20.61 -0.79
CA PHE A 91 -6.27 -19.97 0.32
C PHE A 91 -7.24 -18.94 -0.25
N THR A 92 -8.52 -19.10 0.01
CA THR A 92 -9.55 -18.09 -0.30
C THR A 92 -9.72 -17.19 0.93
N PRO A 93 -9.32 -15.91 0.91
CA PRO A 93 -9.66 -15.00 1.98
C PRO A 93 -11.13 -14.60 1.86
N THR A 94 -11.91 -14.84 2.91
CA THR A 94 -13.26 -14.30 3.04
C THR A 94 -13.20 -12.87 3.60
N PRO A 95 -14.08 -11.94 3.16
CA PRO A 95 -14.07 -10.52 3.56
C PRO A 95 -14.23 -10.25 5.08
N ASP A 96 -14.59 -11.26 5.87
CA ASP A 96 -14.88 -11.13 7.30
C ASP A 96 -13.65 -11.35 8.21
N SER A 97 -12.46 -11.57 7.66
CA SER A 97 -11.31 -12.06 8.44
C SER A 97 -10.45 -10.98 9.11
N CYS A 98 -10.56 -9.71 8.74
CA CYS A 98 -9.83 -8.62 9.43
C CYS A 98 -10.61 -7.96 10.57
N CYS A 99 -11.95 -7.98 10.55
CA CYS A 99 -12.75 -7.13 11.44
C CYS A 99 -13.15 -7.77 12.78
N HIS A 100 -12.83 -9.05 13.03
CA HIS A 100 -13.33 -9.78 14.20
C HIS A 100 -12.27 -10.46 15.07
N LEU A 101 -10.99 -10.08 14.96
CA LEU A 101 -9.92 -10.74 15.72
C LEU A 101 -9.83 -10.39 17.21
N PHE A 102 -10.60 -9.43 17.73
CA PHE A 102 -10.50 -9.09 19.16
C PHE A 102 -11.86 -8.82 19.80
N PRO A 103 -12.21 -9.51 20.91
CA PRO A 103 -13.40 -9.16 21.68
C PRO A 103 -13.23 -7.78 22.31
N ALA A 104 -14.29 -6.97 22.22
CA ALA A 104 -14.37 -5.65 22.83
C ALA A 104 -14.51 -5.72 24.37
N SER A 105 -13.88 -4.75 25.05
CA SER A 105 -14.06 -4.28 26.45
C SER A 105 -13.10 -4.84 27.55
N PRO A 106 -12.81 -4.09 28.63
CA PRO A 106 -12.09 -2.80 28.67
C PRO A 106 -10.89 -2.85 29.64
N ALA A 107 -9.75 -2.26 29.27
CA ALA A 107 -8.73 -1.72 30.18
C ALA A 107 -7.75 -0.90 29.34
N PHE A 108 -7.88 0.42 29.44
CA PHE A 108 -7.13 1.41 28.68
C PHE A 108 -5.62 1.28 28.96
N CYS A 109 -4.82 1.18 27.90
CA CYS A 109 -3.37 1.17 28.02
C CYS A 109 -2.80 2.07 26.92
N GLY A 110 -2.26 3.22 27.33
CA GLY A 110 -1.82 4.27 26.42
C GLY A 110 -0.59 3.86 25.62
N SER A 111 -0.61 4.06 24.30
CA SER A 111 0.57 3.99 23.44
C SER A 111 0.99 5.38 23.01
N LEU A 112 2.26 5.73 23.23
CA LEU A 112 2.81 7.04 22.87
C LEU A 112 3.61 6.94 21.57
N ILE A 113 3.19 7.63 20.52
CA ILE A 113 3.80 7.53 19.19
C ILE A 113 4.50 8.82 18.82
N LEU A 114 5.73 8.69 18.29
CA LEU A 114 6.54 9.83 17.84
C LEU A 114 6.68 9.89 16.31
N GLY A 115 5.95 10.78 15.63
CA GLY A 115 6.38 11.39 14.36
C GLY A 115 5.92 10.80 13.02
N GLY A 116 5.75 11.69 12.03
CA GLY A 116 5.68 11.46 10.59
C GLY A 116 4.60 10.52 10.03
N VAL A 117 4.71 10.16 8.74
CA VAL A 117 3.73 9.27 8.09
C VAL A 117 3.65 7.91 8.81
N ILE A 118 4.81 7.36 9.20
CA ILE A 118 4.90 6.10 9.94
C ILE A 118 4.12 6.21 11.25
N GLY A 119 4.40 7.21 12.09
CA GLY A 119 3.70 7.36 13.37
C GLY A 119 2.22 7.66 13.23
N LEU A 120 1.81 8.44 12.21
CA LEU A 120 0.39 8.68 11.93
C LEU A 120 -0.35 7.40 11.54
N GLN A 121 0.20 6.60 10.61
CA GLN A 121 -0.43 5.34 10.22
C GLN A 121 -0.44 4.34 11.38
N THR A 122 0.67 4.22 12.14
CA THR A 122 0.70 3.39 13.34
C THR A 122 -0.35 3.83 14.36
N ALA A 123 -0.57 5.13 14.54
CA ALA A 123 -1.61 5.65 15.43
C ALA A 123 -3.00 5.19 15.01
N VAL A 124 -3.33 5.35 13.71
CA VAL A 124 -4.61 4.90 13.16
C VAL A 124 -4.80 3.40 13.40
N SER A 125 -3.81 2.57 13.03
CA SER A 125 -3.92 1.13 13.17
C SER A 125 -4.04 0.67 14.62
N LEU A 126 -3.34 1.31 15.57
CA LEU A 126 -3.48 1.02 16.99
C LEU A 126 -4.84 1.44 17.55
N LEU A 127 -5.35 2.61 17.14
CA LEU A 127 -6.70 3.05 17.51
C LEU A 127 -7.78 2.10 16.97
N GLU A 128 -7.66 1.64 15.72
CA GLU A 128 -8.56 0.65 15.11
C GLU A 128 -8.49 -0.70 15.84
N ALA A 129 -7.32 -1.09 16.36
CA ALA A 129 -7.14 -2.27 17.19
C ALA A 129 -7.62 -2.09 18.65
N GLY A 130 -8.15 -0.91 19.00
CA GLY A 130 -8.74 -0.63 20.31
C GLY A 130 -7.77 -0.13 21.38
N TYR A 131 -6.55 0.27 21.01
CA TYR A 131 -5.62 0.94 21.93
C TYR A 131 -5.98 2.43 22.10
N SER A 132 -5.66 3.00 23.25
CA SER A 132 -5.64 4.46 23.44
C SER A 132 -4.31 5.01 22.96
N VAL A 133 -4.33 6.04 22.11
CA VAL A 133 -3.13 6.58 21.48
C VAL A 133 -3.01 8.08 21.73
N LYS A 134 -1.84 8.49 22.24
CA LYS A 134 -1.40 9.89 22.24
C LYS A 134 -0.21 10.01 21.31
N LEU A 135 -0.34 10.80 20.24
CA LEU A 135 0.72 11.05 19.27
C LEU A 135 1.42 12.37 19.61
N ILE A 136 2.73 12.32 19.86
CA ILE A 136 3.55 13.52 20.09
C ILE A 136 4.46 13.75 18.90
N ALA A 137 4.43 14.95 18.33
CA ALA A 137 5.32 15.28 17.22
C ALA A 137 5.74 16.76 17.22
N LYS A 138 6.98 17.04 16.81
CA LYS A 138 7.47 18.40 16.57
C LYS A 138 6.79 19.01 15.33
N HIS A 139 6.62 18.20 14.29
CA HIS A 139 6.05 18.59 13.01
C HIS A 139 4.78 17.79 12.72
N LEU A 140 3.73 18.48 12.26
CA LEU A 140 2.42 17.94 11.88
C LEU A 140 2.21 18.07 10.36
N PRO A 141 1.23 17.39 9.75
CA PRO A 141 1.01 17.35 8.29
C PRO A 141 1.05 18.69 7.53
N SER A 142 0.56 19.77 8.15
CA SER A 142 0.56 21.12 7.58
C SER A 142 1.93 21.80 7.59
N ASP A 143 2.89 21.30 8.37
CA ASP A 143 4.22 21.86 8.45
C ASP A 143 5.07 21.48 7.23
N ARG A 144 6.03 22.36 6.92
CA ARG A 144 7.07 22.12 5.93
C ARG A 144 8.41 22.38 6.60
N SER A 145 9.19 21.32 6.76
CA SER A 145 10.48 21.35 7.46
C SER A 145 11.43 20.34 6.84
N ILE A 146 12.72 20.69 6.74
CA ILE A 146 13.76 19.77 6.27
C ILE A 146 13.93 18.56 7.21
N ASP A 147 13.59 18.75 8.50
CA ASP A 147 13.59 17.70 9.52
C ASP A 147 12.34 16.80 9.45
N TYR A 148 11.40 17.10 8.56
CA TYR A 148 10.16 16.35 8.39
C TYR A 148 10.06 15.79 6.98
N THR A 149 10.45 14.52 6.80
CA THR A 149 10.58 13.91 5.46
C THR A 149 9.24 13.75 4.72
N SER A 150 8.17 13.40 5.43
CA SER A 150 6.96 12.84 4.82
C SER A 150 6.28 13.71 3.77
N PRO A 151 6.16 15.05 3.93
CA PRO A 151 5.53 15.90 2.92
C PRO A 151 6.25 15.93 1.57
N TRP A 152 7.55 15.62 1.55
CA TRP A 152 8.41 15.71 0.36
C TRP A 152 8.39 14.44 -0.50
N ALA A 153 7.76 13.36 -0.02
CA ALA A 153 7.80 12.05 -0.66
C ALA A 153 7.01 12.00 -1.97
N GLY A 154 7.39 11.11 -2.88
CA GLY A 154 6.84 10.98 -4.25
C GLY A 154 5.32 10.82 -4.32
N ALA A 155 4.65 9.92 -3.60
CA ALA A 155 5.13 8.60 -3.22
C ALA A 155 4.38 7.56 -4.07
N ILE A 156 5.00 6.41 -4.31
CA ILE A 156 4.43 5.32 -5.10
C ILE A 156 4.67 4.00 -4.39
N TRP A 157 3.83 3.01 -4.67
CA TRP A 157 4.14 1.65 -4.29
C TRP A 157 5.21 1.09 -5.25
N SER A 158 6.44 0.98 -4.79
CA SER A 158 7.56 0.42 -5.55
C SER A 158 8.37 -0.50 -4.63
N PRO A 159 8.13 -1.82 -4.67
CA PRO A 159 8.82 -2.78 -3.83
C PRO A 159 10.34 -2.68 -3.98
N ASN A 160 11.05 -2.71 -2.86
CA ASN A 160 12.51 -2.69 -2.82
C ASN A 160 13.10 -3.84 -2.00
N ALA A 161 12.26 -4.80 -1.57
CA ALA A 161 12.73 -6.01 -0.91
C ALA A 161 13.60 -6.85 -1.86
N SER A 162 14.69 -7.40 -1.29
CA SER A 162 15.44 -8.46 -1.96
C SER A 162 14.56 -9.70 -2.09
N ILE A 163 14.71 -10.42 -3.19
CA ILE A 163 14.00 -11.70 -3.42
C ILE A 163 14.29 -12.75 -2.33
N ASP A 164 15.43 -12.64 -1.65
CA ASP A 164 15.86 -13.57 -0.59
C ASP A 164 15.35 -13.16 0.81
N ASN A 165 14.53 -12.11 0.91
CA ASN A 165 13.97 -11.64 2.19
C ASN A 165 12.46 -11.94 2.26
N ASP A 166 12.12 -13.17 2.61
CA ASP A 166 10.73 -13.67 2.66
C ASP A 166 9.82 -12.79 3.52
N GLU A 167 10.30 -12.30 4.67
CA GLU A 167 9.54 -11.44 5.58
C GLU A 167 9.16 -10.12 4.89
N LYS A 168 10.14 -9.40 4.35
CA LYS A 168 9.91 -8.10 3.69
C LYS A 168 9.10 -8.24 2.39
N THR A 169 9.23 -9.36 1.67
CA THR A 169 8.41 -9.61 0.47
C THR A 169 6.96 -9.99 0.82
N GLY A 170 6.74 -10.70 1.93
CA GLY A 170 5.39 -10.99 2.44
C GLY A 170 4.67 -9.71 2.88
N TRP A 171 5.37 -8.85 3.57
CA TRP A 171 4.96 -7.50 3.93
C TRP A 171 4.58 -6.63 2.73
N ASP A 172 5.50 -6.41 1.77
CA ASP A 172 5.22 -5.61 0.57
C ASP A 172 3.95 -6.12 -0.17
N ARG A 173 3.68 -7.44 -0.16
CA ARG A 173 2.47 -8.06 -0.71
C ARG A 173 1.22 -7.65 0.07
N GLU A 174 1.23 -7.76 1.40
CA GLU A 174 0.11 -7.35 2.25
C GLU A 174 -0.20 -5.85 2.11
N ALA A 175 0.82 -4.98 2.02
CA ALA A 175 0.64 -3.56 1.69
C ALA A 175 -0.09 -3.35 0.36
N TYR A 176 0.30 -4.09 -0.67
CA TYR A 176 -0.35 -4.01 -1.98
C TYR A 176 -1.82 -4.45 -1.89
N GLU A 177 -2.11 -5.58 -1.26
CA GLU A 177 -3.47 -6.10 -1.11
C GLU A 177 -4.36 -5.14 -0.33
N TYR A 178 -3.83 -4.50 0.71
CA TYR A 178 -4.53 -3.47 1.47
C TYR A 178 -4.89 -2.25 0.61
N TRP A 179 -3.93 -1.70 -0.15
CA TRP A 179 -4.22 -0.56 -1.03
C TRP A 179 -5.11 -0.95 -2.22
N ASP A 180 -5.00 -2.18 -2.71
CA ASP A 180 -5.88 -2.72 -3.75
C ASP A 180 -7.33 -2.78 -3.27
N SER A 181 -7.58 -3.37 -2.10
CA SER A 181 -8.91 -3.38 -1.47
C SER A 181 -9.41 -1.95 -1.21
N MET A 182 -8.57 -1.06 -0.67
CA MET A 182 -8.97 0.33 -0.42
C MET A 182 -9.42 1.05 -1.70
N VAL A 183 -8.68 0.91 -2.80
CA VAL A 183 -9.03 1.58 -4.06
C VAL A 183 -10.23 0.94 -4.76
N ASN A 184 -10.36 -0.39 -4.74
CA ASN A 184 -11.42 -1.10 -5.46
C ASN A 184 -12.74 -1.13 -4.69
N GLU A 185 -12.70 -1.34 -3.37
CA GLU A 185 -13.88 -1.57 -2.54
C GLU A 185 -14.32 -0.29 -1.80
N HIS A 186 -13.38 0.61 -1.50
CA HIS A 186 -13.60 1.83 -0.71
C HIS A 186 -13.15 3.09 -1.48
N SER A 187 -13.51 3.17 -2.76
CA SER A 187 -13.00 4.20 -3.69
C SER A 187 -13.16 5.65 -3.21
N GLU A 188 -14.24 6.00 -2.50
CA GLU A 188 -14.39 7.34 -1.92
C GLU A 188 -13.36 7.62 -0.81
N GLU A 189 -13.05 6.60 0.00
CA GLU A 189 -12.05 6.71 1.07
C GLU A 189 -10.64 6.81 0.48
N ALA A 190 -10.34 6.01 -0.53
CA ALA A 190 -9.07 6.11 -1.27
C ALA A 190 -8.86 7.51 -1.84
N GLN A 191 -9.90 8.13 -2.41
CA GLN A 191 -9.84 9.51 -2.91
C GLN A 191 -9.57 10.52 -1.79
N LYS A 192 -10.23 10.40 -0.64
CA LYS A 192 -9.96 11.27 0.53
C LYS A 192 -8.53 11.09 1.05
N ALA A 193 -8.01 9.87 1.01
CA ALA A 193 -6.64 9.54 1.37
C ALA A 193 -5.61 10.00 0.31
N GLY A 194 -6.06 10.44 -0.86
CA GLY A 194 -5.19 10.80 -1.98
C GLY A 194 -4.43 9.59 -2.55
N ILE A 195 -4.99 8.39 -2.43
CA ILE A 195 -4.43 7.13 -2.95
C ILE A 195 -5.16 6.78 -4.25
N HIS A 196 -4.39 6.64 -5.32
CA HIS A 196 -4.93 6.35 -6.64
C HIS A 196 -4.19 5.19 -7.27
N ARG A 197 -4.92 4.28 -7.91
CA ARG A 197 -4.31 3.24 -8.73
C ARG A 197 -3.60 3.86 -9.94
N SER A 198 -2.42 3.33 -10.24
CA SER A 198 -1.59 3.72 -11.37
C SER A 198 -0.91 2.49 -11.96
N VAL A 199 -0.27 2.64 -13.13
CA VAL A 199 0.76 1.71 -13.60
C VAL A 199 2.11 2.37 -13.35
N LEU A 200 3.07 1.59 -12.84
CA LEU A 200 4.44 2.05 -12.67
C LEU A 200 5.32 1.43 -13.76
N TYR A 201 5.97 2.28 -14.54
CA TYR A 201 6.99 1.89 -15.50
C TYR A 201 8.37 2.13 -14.91
N THR A 202 9.23 1.12 -14.90
CA THR A 202 10.62 1.25 -14.43
C THR A 202 11.58 0.83 -15.52
N TYR A 203 12.53 1.70 -15.84
CA TYR A 203 13.54 1.49 -16.89
C TYR A 203 14.96 1.55 -16.34
N TRP A 204 15.85 0.76 -16.93
CA TRP A 204 17.28 0.75 -16.62
C TRP A 204 18.11 0.95 -17.89
N ASP A 205 19.02 1.93 -17.87
CA ASP A 205 20.02 2.11 -18.94
C ASP A 205 21.16 1.09 -18.79
N SER A 206 21.41 0.58 -17.59
CA SER A 206 22.43 -0.42 -17.31
C SER A 206 21.89 -1.40 -16.27
N PRO A 207 21.05 -2.37 -16.69
CA PRO A 207 20.46 -3.34 -15.77
C PRO A 207 21.56 -4.15 -15.08
N SER A 208 21.29 -4.57 -13.84
CA SER A 208 22.21 -5.46 -13.11
C SER A 208 22.34 -6.81 -13.82
N ILE A 209 23.39 -7.56 -13.47
CA ILE A 209 23.56 -8.94 -13.98
C ILE A 209 22.34 -9.82 -13.64
N GLN A 210 21.77 -9.64 -12.44
CA GLN A 210 20.57 -10.37 -12.02
C GLN A 210 19.36 -10.05 -12.91
N ILE A 211 19.13 -8.78 -13.24
CA ILE A 211 18.05 -8.36 -14.15
C ILE A 211 18.30 -8.91 -15.56
N THR A 212 19.54 -8.83 -16.04
CA THR A 212 19.91 -9.25 -17.39
C THR A 212 19.77 -10.76 -17.57
N GLU A 213 20.18 -11.57 -16.59
CA GLU A 213 20.13 -13.03 -16.66
C GLU A 213 18.74 -13.60 -16.36
N LYS A 214 18.03 -13.05 -15.36
CA LYS A 214 16.74 -13.60 -14.89
C LYS A 214 15.52 -12.91 -15.52
N GLY A 215 15.68 -11.75 -16.16
CA GLY A 215 14.58 -10.98 -16.75
C GLY A 215 13.47 -10.70 -15.74
N ALA A 216 12.24 -11.13 -16.05
CA ALA A 216 11.08 -11.00 -15.16
C ALA A 216 11.31 -11.63 -13.77
N SER A 217 11.97 -12.78 -13.71
CA SER A 217 12.21 -13.53 -12.46
C SER A 217 13.28 -12.89 -11.57
N ALA A 218 13.87 -11.76 -11.98
CA ALA A 218 14.67 -10.92 -11.09
C ALA A 218 13.80 -10.19 -10.04
N PHE A 219 12.49 -10.10 -10.26
CA PHE A 219 11.55 -9.38 -9.41
C PHE A 219 10.63 -10.37 -8.72
N TRP A 220 10.72 -10.47 -7.39
CA TRP A 220 9.93 -11.44 -6.60
C TRP A 220 8.41 -11.27 -6.79
N PHE A 221 7.97 -10.04 -7.05
CA PHE A 221 6.57 -9.68 -7.21
C PHE A 221 6.02 -10.00 -8.61
N CYS A 222 6.83 -10.51 -9.55
CA CYS A 222 6.39 -10.82 -10.91
C CYS A 222 5.27 -11.87 -10.98
N ASN A 223 5.24 -12.79 -10.02
CA ASN A 223 4.24 -13.86 -9.95
C ASN A 223 3.02 -13.49 -9.11
N PHE A 224 3.13 -12.43 -8.31
CA PHE A 224 2.06 -11.96 -7.43
C PHE A 224 1.19 -10.92 -8.12
N LEU A 225 1.82 -9.94 -8.78
CA LEU A 225 1.08 -8.82 -9.36
C LEU A 225 0.39 -9.24 -10.66
N PRO A 226 -0.93 -8.97 -10.79
CA PRO A 226 -1.59 -9.11 -12.08
C PRO A 226 -0.91 -8.16 -13.08
N TRP A 227 -0.74 -8.59 -14.32
CA TRP A 227 -0.19 -7.77 -15.41
C TRP A 227 1.22 -7.21 -15.20
N PHE A 228 2.04 -7.83 -14.34
CA PHE A 228 3.48 -7.60 -14.39
C PHE A 228 4.02 -8.00 -15.77
N ASN A 229 4.76 -7.10 -16.42
CA ASN A 229 5.33 -7.35 -17.74
C ASN A 229 6.72 -6.74 -17.89
N VAL A 230 7.55 -7.40 -18.69
CA VAL A 230 8.79 -6.82 -19.22
C VAL A 230 8.43 -5.98 -20.44
N ALA A 231 8.91 -4.74 -20.47
CA ALA A 231 8.70 -3.83 -21.58
C ALA A 231 9.36 -4.39 -22.86
N PRO A 232 8.62 -4.52 -23.98
CA PRO A 232 9.21 -4.93 -25.26
C PRO A 232 10.35 -4.01 -25.67
N SER A 233 11.43 -4.55 -26.25
CA SER A 233 12.61 -3.76 -26.64
C SER A 233 12.27 -2.58 -27.57
N ALA A 234 11.25 -2.72 -28.41
CA ALA A 234 10.77 -1.67 -29.31
C ALA A 234 10.04 -0.51 -28.59
N SER A 235 9.55 -0.74 -27.37
CA SER A 235 8.86 0.25 -26.54
C SER A 235 9.78 0.95 -25.53
N LEU A 236 11.05 0.55 -25.45
CA LEU A 236 12.00 1.13 -24.51
C LEU A 236 12.33 2.57 -24.91
N PRO A 237 12.34 3.52 -23.95
CA PRO A 237 12.85 4.86 -24.19
C PRO A 237 14.29 4.82 -24.72
N LYS A 238 14.66 5.79 -25.55
CA LYS A 238 16.02 5.88 -26.10
C LYS A 238 17.07 5.79 -24.99
N GLY A 239 17.98 4.82 -25.11
CA GLY A 239 19.07 4.56 -24.16
C GLY A 239 18.71 3.62 -23.00
N ALA A 240 17.45 3.24 -22.82
CA ALA A 240 17.07 2.20 -21.87
C ALA A 240 17.33 0.83 -22.49
N HIS A 241 17.87 -0.10 -21.69
CA HIS A 241 18.23 -1.45 -22.12
C HIS A 241 17.30 -2.52 -21.52
N PHE A 242 16.59 -2.19 -20.44
CA PHE A 242 15.59 -3.05 -19.84
C PHE A 242 14.46 -2.21 -19.23
N GLY A 243 13.25 -2.75 -19.18
CA GLY A 243 12.14 -2.10 -18.53
C GLY A 243 11.09 -3.09 -18.07
N ILE A 244 10.34 -2.72 -17.03
CA ILE A 244 9.17 -3.44 -16.56
C ILE A 244 8.01 -2.46 -16.37
N PHE A 245 6.81 -2.99 -16.36
CA PHE A 245 5.65 -2.27 -15.89
C PHE A 245 4.69 -3.19 -15.16
N TYR A 246 4.02 -2.63 -14.15
CA TYR A 246 3.10 -3.38 -13.30
C TYR A 246 2.11 -2.43 -12.62
N PRO A 247 0.93 -2.93 -12.20
CA PRO A 247 0.00 -2.16 -11.40
C PRO A 247 0.63 -1.70 -10.08
N SER A 248 0.37 -0.46 -9.72
CA SER A 248 0.93 0.21 -8.54
C SER A 248 -0.09 1.25 -8.04
N PHE A 249 0.34 2.08 -7.09
CA PHE A 249 -0.44 3.15 -6.50
C PHE A 249 0.40 4.42 -6.45
N CYS A 250 -0.20 5.56 -6.76
CA CYS A 250 0.33 6.88 -6.48
C CYS A 250 -0.37 7.45 -5.25
N VAL A 251 0.41 7.99 -4.33
CA VAL A 251 -0.09 8.60 -3.10
C VAL A 251 0.26 10.07 -3.11
N ASN A 252 -0.74 10.94 -2.96
CA ASN A 252 -0.55 12.36 -2.69
C ASN A 252 -0.18 12.56 -1.22
N SER A 253 1.12 12.64 -0.92
CA SER A 253 1.66 12.56 0.45
C SER A 253 1.13 13.65 1.38
N PRO A 254 1.05 14.94 0.99
CA PRO A 254 0.37 15.95 1.79
C PRO A 254 -1.08 15.59 2.15
N VAL A 255 -1.88 15.17 1.17
CA VAL A 255 -3.30 14.80 1.36
C VAL A 255 -3.41 13.58 2.27
N TYR A 256 -2.57 12.56 2.05
CA TYR A 256 -2.55 11.36 2.85
C TYR A 256 -2.18 11.63 4.31
N LEU A 257 -1.22 12.52 4.56
CA LEU A 257 -0.84 12.93 5.91
C LEU A 257 -1.99 13.63 6.65
N GLU A 258 -2.69 14.55 5.98
CA GLU A 258 -3.87 15.22 6.54
C GLU A 258 -5.01 14.24 6.80
N TYR A 259 -5.24 13.30 5.88
CA TYR A 259 -6.20 12.21 6.05
C TYR A 259 -5.89 11.37 7.28
N LEU A 260 -4.64 10.91 7.46
CA LEU A 260 -4.26 10.12 8.63
C LEU A 260 -4.40 10.91 9.94
N GLN A 261 -4.04 12.20 9.94
CA GLN A 261 -4.28 13.06 11.10
C GLN A 261 -5.77 13.17 11.44
N GLY A 262 -6.62 13.35 10.42
CA GLY A 262 -8.08 13.35 10.59
C GLY A 262 -8.61 12.04 11.16
N LYS A 263 -8.08 10.90 10.69
CA LYS A 263 -8.41 9.57 11.20
C LYS A 263 -8.03 9.39 12.67
N VAL A 264 -6.82 9.80 13.07
CA VAL A 264 -6.39 9.75 14.48
C VAL A 264 -7.38 10.48 15.37
N ILE A 265 -7.78 11.70 14.99
CA ILE A 265 -8.74 12.51 15.75
C ILE A 265 -10.13 11.83 15.76
N ALA A 266 -10.61 11.37 14.60
CA ALA A 266 -11.92 10.74 14.47
C ALA A 266 -12.06 9.44 15.27
N LEU A 267 -10.96 8.70 15.45
CA LEU A 267 -10.90 7.49 16.26
C LEU A 267 -10.66 7.77 17.75
N GLY A 268 -10.59 9.05 18.17
CA GLY A 268 -10.43 9.46 19.56
C GLY A 268 -8.99 9.54 20.06
N GLY A 269 -8.00 9.47 19.16
CA GLY A 269 -6.60 9.70 19.50
C GLY A 269 -6.28 11.17 19.73
N ALA A 270 -5.38 11.47 20.67
CA ALA A 270 -4.90 12.82 20.92
C ALA A 270 -3.61 13.11 20.13
N ILE A 271 -3.50 14.31 19.57
CA ILE A 271 -2.29 14.78 18.89
C ILE A 271 -1.73 15.98 19.66
N ILE A 272 -0.51 15.83 20.17
CA ILE A 272 0.16 16.84 20.98
C ILE A 272 1.38 17.32 20.21
N ARG A 273 1.42 18.62 19.91
CA ARG A 273 2.61 19.23 19.32
C ARG A 273 3.66 19.41 20.43
N GLY A 274 4.81 18.76 20.30
CA GLY A 274 5.86 18.77 21.32
C GLY A 274 7.24 18.49 20.72
N THR A 275 8.26 19.16 21.24
CA THR A 275 9.66 18.90 20.88
C THR A 275 10.33 18.09 21.97
N ILE A 276 10.79 16.90 21.61
CA ILE A 276 11.49 15.99 22.52
C ILE A 276 12.99 16.38 22.55
N PRO A 277 13.60 16.48 23.75
CA PRO A 277 15.01 16.83 23.87
C PRO A 277 15.91 15.72 23.32
N THR A 278 17.01 16.12 22.68
CA THR A 278 17.96 15.19 22.04
C THR A 278 19.32 15.15 22.75
N ASP A 279 19.53 16.02 23.73
CA ASP A 279 20.81 16.26 24.41
C ASP A 279 20.94 15.50 25.75
N LYS A 280 19.83 14.98 26.28
CA LYS A 280 19.75 14.38 27.63
C LYS A 280 19.57 12.86 27.61
N GLY A 281 19.69 12.24 26.44
CA GLY A 281 19.54 10.80 26.22
C GLY A 281 18.08 10.32 26.17
N PHE A 282 17.90 9.08 25.70
CA PHE A 282 16.58 8.53 25.39
C PHE A 282 15.62 8.45 26.59
N PRO A 283 16.04 8.07 27.81
CA PRO A 283 15.15 8.08 28.97
C PRO A 283 14.60 9.47 29.30
N ALA A 284 15.42 10.53 29.13
CA ALA A 284 14.97 11.91 29.37
C ALA A 284 13.99 12.38 28.30
N ALA A 285 14.18 11.96 27.05
CA ALA A 285 13.23 12.16 25.97
C ALA A 285 11.86 11.56 26.31
N LEU A 286 11.81 10.31 26.77
CA LEU A 286 10.57 9.64 27.16
C LEU A 286 9.90 10.30 28.39
N ARG A 287 10.68 10.70 29.41
CA ARG A 287 10.12 11.47 30.53
C ARG A 287 9.52 12.80 30.09
N THR A 288 10.15 13.50 29.16
CA THR A 288 9.59 14.74 28.60
C THR A 288 8.29 14.45 27.84
N ALA A 289 8.24 13.35 27.11
CA ALA A 289 7.03 12.90 26.45
C ALA A 289 5.87 12.68 27.45
N ASN A 290 6.16 12.13 28.63
CA ASN A 290 5.17 11.96 29.71
C ASN A 290 4.67 13.30 30.24
N THR A 291 5.55 14.30 30.41
CA THR A 291 5.11 15.63 30.87
C THR A 291 4.14 16.30 29.90
N PHE A 292 4.28 16.09 28.58
CA PHE A 292 3.30 16.58 27.61
C PHE A 292 1.94 15.92 27.79
N ILE A 293 1.91 14.62 28.06
CA ILE A 293 0.69 13.85 28.32
C ILE A 293 0.00 14.32 29.61
N GLU A 294 0.76 14.50 30.68
CA GLU A 294 0.26 14.98 31.98
C GLU A 294 -0.38 16.37 31.84
N SER A 295 0.30 17.30 31.13
CA SER A 295 -0.20 18.66 30.92
C SER A 295 -1.51 18.72 30.12
N GLU A 296 -1.76 17.74 29.24
CA GLU A 296 -2.98 17.64 28.45
C GLU A 296 -4.13 17.02 29.27
N SER A 297 -3.83 15.99 30.06
CA SER A 297 -4.79 15.36 30.98
C SER A 297 -5.31 16.30 32.07
N GLU A 298 -4.53 17.30 32.51
CA GLU A 298 -5.01 18.34 33.45
C GLU A 298 -6.12 19.24 32.86
N ILE A 299 -6.20 19.35 31.53
CA ILE A 299 -7.18 20.18 30.82
C ILE A 299 -8.49 19.41 30.57
N THR A 300 -8.43 18.08 30.44
CA THR A 300 -9.57 17.19 30.22
C THR A 300 -9.67 16.15 31.35
N PRO A 301 -10.43 16.41 32.43
CA PRO A 301 -10.45 15.57 33.64
C PRO A 301 -11.06 14.17 33.51
N ASP A 302 -11.38 13.72 32.29
CA ASP A 302 -12.16 12.49 32.03
C ASP A 302 -11.30 11.27 31.64
N THR A 303 -9.97 11.41 31.60
CA THR A 303 -9.09 10.24 31.42
C THR A 303 -8.49 9.87 32.76
N SER A 304 -8.77 8.65 33.23
CA SER A 304 -7.94 7.95 34.19
C SER A 304 -6.46 8.17 33.85
N HIS A 305 -5.59 8.25 34.86
CA HIS A 305 -4.15 8.21 34.67
C HIS A 305 -3.78 6.85 34.05
N ASP A 306 -3.97 6.72 32.74
CA ASP A 306 -3.71 5.48 32.01
C ASP A 306 -2.21 5.34 31.93
N ASP A 307 -1.70 4.41 32.73
CA ASP A 307 -0.29 4.09 32.73
C ASP A 307 0.14 3.71 31.30
N ILE A 308 1.19 4.36 30.79
CA ILE A 308 1.64 4.16 29.40
C ILE A 308 2.15 2.73 29.27
N TYR A 309 1.49 1.95 28.41
CA TYR A 309 1.80 0.54 28.16
C TYR A 309 3.12 0.34 27.43
N ALA A 310 3.31 1.17 26.41
CA ALA A 310 4.42 1.11 25.48
C ALA A 310 4.58 2.45 24.74
N TYR A 311 5.78 2.69 24.24
CA TYR A 311 6.09 3.81 23.36
C TYR A 311 6.40 3.26 21.97
N VAL A 312 6.02 3.98 20.92
CA VAL A 312 6.44 3.71 19.55
C VAL A 312 7.31 4.85 19.06
N ASN A 313 8.57 4.56 18.79
CA ASN A 313 9.52 5.53 18.25
C ASN A 313 9.51 5.48 16.71
N ALA A 314 8.84 6.44 16.09
CA ALA A 314 8.80 6.64 14.64
C ALA A 314 9.48 7.95 14.17
N THR A 315 10.55 8.37 14.88
CA THR A 315 11.16 9.71 14.73
C THR A 315 12.02 9.91 13.48
N GLY A 316 12.15 8.90 12.60
CA GLY A 316 12.97 9.00 11.39
C GLY A 316 14.42 9.37 11.71
N LEU A 317 14.96 10.42 11.07
CA LEU A 317 16.31 10.93 11.35
C LEU A 317 16.51 11.39 12.80
N GLY A 318 15.43 11.73 13.51
CA GLY A 318 15.48 12.10 14.92
C GLY A 318 16.04 10.98 15.82
N ALA A 319 15.94 9.72 15.40
CA ALA A 319 16.49 8.59 16.13
C ALA A 319 18.01 8.66 16.30
N MET A 320 18.72 9.33 15.36
CA MET A 320 20.16 9.55 15.47
C MET A 320 20.51 10.32 16.75
N SER A 321 19.71 11.31 17.13
CA SER A 321 19.98 12.16 18.29
C SER A 321 19.22 11.72 19.54
N ILE A 322 17.99 11.22 19.39
CA ILE A 322 17.14 10.82 20.52
C ILE A 322 17.57 9.47 21.10
N VAL A 323 17.90 8.51 20.24
CA VAL A 323 18.31 7.14 20.63
C VAL A 323 19.83 6.97 20.57
N GLY A 324 20.52 7.75 19.74
CA GLY A 324 21.95 7.57 19.49
C GLY A 324 22.25 6.53 18.41
N ASP A 325 21.31 6.29 17.48
CA ASP A 325 21.51 5.30 16.42
C ASP A 325 22.48 5.82 15.33
N GLU A 326 23.75 5.45 15.44
CA GLU A 326 24.82 5.84 14.52
C GLU A 326 24.69 5.20 13.12
N ALA A 327 23.82 4.21 12.95
CA ALA A 327 23.55 3.63 11.63
C ALA A 327 22.68 4.54 10.75
N MET A 328 22.02 5.54 11.34
CA MET A 328 21.19 6.52 10.64
C MET A 328 22.03 7.51 9.83
N PHE A 329 21.55 7.87 8.64
CA PHE A 329 22.10 8.93 7.81
C PHE A 329 21.04 9.49 6.86
N PRO A 330 21.13 10.77 6.46
CA PRO A 330 20.20 11.32 5.48
C PRO A 330 20.56 10.79 4.08
N THR A 331 19.55 10.53 3.26
CA THR A 331 19.74 10.50 1.79
C THR A 331 18.96 11.65 1.19
N ARG A 332 19.67 12.73 0.85
CA ARG A 332 19.06 13.93 0.28
C ARG A 332 18.41 13.62 -1.07
N GLY A 333 17.25 14.21 -1.30
CA GLY A 333 16.52 14.14 -2.55
C GLY A 333 15.92 15.49 -2.90
N GLN A 334 16.27 16.00 -4.09
CA GLN A 334 15.64 17.18 -4.67
C GLN A 334 14.54 16.77 -5.64
N THR A 335 13.39 17.42 -5.55
CA THR A 335 12.25 17.22 -6.45
C THR A 335 11.63 18.55 -6.87
N LEU A 336 10.89 18.54 -7.97
CA LEU A 336 10.17 19.69 -8.52
C LEU A 336 8.71 19.33 -8.71
N TYR A 337 7.81 20.25 -8.40
CA TYR A 337 6.43 20.16 -8.87
C TYR A 337 6.31 20.91 -10.18
N VAL A 338 5.71 20.27 -11.19
CA VAL A 338 5.42 20.87 -12.49
C VAL A 338 3.93 20.81 -12.78
N LYS A 339 3.44 21.76 -13.58
CA LYS A 339 2.03 21.82 -13.97
C LYS A 339 1.65 20.63 -14.86
N GLY A 340 0.47 20.07 -14.62
CA GLY A 340 -0.10 18.95 -15.37
C GLY A 340 0.23 17.58 -14.77
N GLU A 341 -0.54 16.58 -15.17
CA GLU A 341 -0.42 15.19 -14.69
C GLU A 341 0.02 14.29 -15.83
N VAL A 342 1.15 13.59 -15.65
CA VAL A 342 1.52 12.50 -16.57
C VAL A 342 0.49 11.38 -16.49
N GLU A 343 0.28 10.69 -17.62
CA GLU A 343 -0.68 9.58 -17.68
C GLU A 343 -0.21 8.39 -16.83
N LYS A 344 1.11 8.21 -16.71
CA LYS A 344 1.72 7.06 -16.04
C LYS A 344 2.87 7.47 -15.14
N ALA A 345 2.96 6.83 -13.98
CA ALA A 345 4.13 6.94 -13.13
C ALA A 345 5.32 6.25 -13.81
N THR A 346 6.45 6.95 -13.90
CA THR A 346 7.65 6.41 -14.54
C THR A 346 8.88 6.64 -13.67
N MET A 347 9.74 5.64 -13.57
CA MET A 347 11.07 5.69 -12.98
C MET A 347 12.11 5.25 -14.02
N ARG A 348 13.28 5.89 -14.00
CA ARG A 348 14.42 5.52 -14.82
C ARG A 348 15.71 5.62 -14.04
N VAL A 349 16.50 4.57 -14.09
CA VAL A 349 17.82 4.48 -13.46
C VAL A 349 18.86 4.40 -14.57
N GLY A 350 19.72 5.41 -14.65
CA GLY A 350 20.83 5.44 -15.59
C GLY A 350 22.15 5.79 -14.93
N ASN A 351 23.22 5.80 -15.73
CA ASN A 351 24.57 6.16 -15.24
C ASN A 351 24.64 7.62 -14.76
N TRP A 352 23.70 8.45 -15.20
CA TRP A 352 23.50 9.84 -14.80
C TRP A 352 22.67 9.99 -13.51
N GLY A 353 22.27 8.88 -12.88
CA GLY A 353 21.48 8.84 -11.65
C GLY A 353 20.04 8.40 -11.87
N VAL A 354 19.13 8.94 -11.04
CA VAL A 354 17.70 8.57 -11.06
C VAL A 354 16.85 9.69 -11.64
N ALA A 355 15.84 9.33 -12.42
CA ALA A 355 14.77 10.23 -12.81
C ALA A 355 13.41 9.56 -12.59
N TYR A 356 12.43 10.34 -12.19
CA TYR A 356 11.07 9.85 -12.03
C TYR A 356 10.06 10.97 -12.24
N ALA A 357 8.90 10.60 -12.79
CA ALA A 357 7.73 11.44 -12.93
C ALA A 357 6.58 10.72 -12.23
N ILE A 358 6.05 11.33 -11.16
CA ILE A 358 5.01 10.74 -10.32
C ILE A 358 3.81 11.69 -10.34
N PRO A 359 2.68 11.30 -10.97
CA PRO A 359 1.51 12.16 -11.01
C PRO A 359 0.88 12.25 -9.61
N ARG A 360 0.41 13.44 -9.27
CA ARG A 360 -0.44 13.64 -8.09
C ARG A 360 -1.87 13.70 -8.60
N ILE A 361 -2.43 12.51 -8.79
CA ILE A 361 -3.69 12.32 -9.49
C ILE A 361 -4.79 13.20 -8.86
N GLY A 362 -5.44 14.00 -9.67
CA GLY A 362 -6.53 14.91 -9.27
C GLY A 362 -6.07 16.26 -8.70
N SER A 363 -4.78 16.57 -8.64
CA SER A 363 -4.26 17.84 -8.12
C SER A 363 -3.76 18.81 -9.21
N GLY A 364 -3.65 18.36 -10.45
CA GLY A 364 -3.18 19.11 -11.60
C GLY A 364 -1.67 19.30 -11.67
N TYR A 365 -0.88 18.49 -10.96
CA TYR A 365 0.59 18.59 -10.99
C TYR A 365 1.30 17.23 -10.87
N THR A 366 2.53 17.20 -11.36
CA THR A 366 3.42 16.03 -11.34
C THR A 366 4.66 16.35 -10.52
N LEU A 367 5.11 15.40 -9.71
CA LEU A 367 6.39 15.48 -9.03
C LEU A 367 7.47 14.87 -9.92
N LEU A 368 8.43 15.70 -10.31
CA LEU A 368 9.64 15.29 -11.01
C LEU A 368 10.79 15.14 -10.03
N GLY A 369 11.57 14.08 -10.17
CA GLY A 369 12.82 13.92 -9.47
C GLY A 369 13.84 13.15 -10.32
N GLY A 370 15.03 12.90 -9.82
CA GLY A 370 15.51 13.40 -8.54
C GLY A 370 16.99 13.15 -8.30
N SER A 371 17.33 13.04 -7.01
CA SER A 371 18.65 12.66 -6.52
C SER A 371 18.58 11.70 -5.33
N MET A 372 19.70 11.05 -5.06
CA MET A 372 19.91 10.13 -3.93
C MET A 372 21.30 10.37 -3.34
N ASP A 373 21.45 11.49 -2.63
CA ASP A 373 22.76 11.94 -2.15
C ASP A 373 22.94 11.49 -0.70
N ALA A 374 23.51 10.28 -0.52
CA ALA A 374 23.72 9.67 0.79
C ALA A 374 24.70 10.50 1.66
N GLY A 375 24.34 10.69 2.93
CA GLY A 375 25.11 11.48 3.90
C GLY A 375 25.03 12.99 3.69
N ASN A 376 24.32 13.47 2.67
CA ASN A 376 24.22 14.89 2.37
C ASN A 376 23.17 15.58 3.27
N TRP A 377 23.64 16.55 4.06
CA TRP A 377 22.82 17.36 4.94
C TRP A 377 22.48 18.74 4.35
N ASP A 378 22.76 19.04 3.09
CA ASP A 378 22.36 20.32 2.51
C ASP A 378 20.83 20.41 2.39
N GLU A 379 20.28 21.54 2.83
CA GLU A 379 18.86 21.87 2.78
C GLU A 379 18.48 22.73 1.57
N ASN A 380 19.47 23.29 0.88
CA ASN A 380 19.26 24.23 -0.20
C ASN A 380 18.99 23.52 -1.51
N VAL A 381 18.16 24.14 -2.36
CA VAL A 381 17.97 23.72 -3.75
C VAL A 381 19.27 23.97 -4.51
N ASP A 382 19.71 22.96 -5.26
CA ASP A 382 20.85 23.02 -6.18
C ASP A 382 20.32 23.36 -7.59
N PRO A 383 20.66 24.54 -8.16
CA PRO A 383 20.22 24.94 -9.49
C PRO A 383 20.72 24.03 -10.62
N ASP A 384 21.95 23.51 -10.52
CA ASP A 384 22.54 22.63 -11.52
C ASP A 384 21.83 21.27 -11.50
N LEU A 385 21.51 20.77 -10.31
CA LEU A 385 20.71 19.57 -10.15
C LEU A 385 19.28 19.77 -10.69
N THR A 386 18.68 20.94 -10.47
CA THR A 386 17.38 21.30 -11.05
C THR A 386 17.40 21.19 -12.57
N ALA A 387 18.37 21.84 -13.23
CA ALA A 387 18.51 21.76 -14.69
C ALA A 387 18.66 20.32 -15.17
N LYS A 388 19.46 19.51 -14.46
CA LYS A 388 19.61 18.08 -14.77
C LYS A 388 18.31 17.30 -14.57
N ILE A 389 17.53 17.54 -13.50
CA ILE A 389 16.26 16.83 -13.28
C ILE A 389 15.29 17.13 -14.43
N LEU A 390 15.13 18.40 -14.78
CA LEU A 390 14.24 18.82 -15.87
C LEU A 390 14.64 18.14 -17.18
N GLU A 391 15.91 18.19 -17.56
CA GLU A 391 16.39 17.56 -18.81
C GLU A 391 16.16 16.05 -18.83
N ARG A 392 16.46 15.35 -17.72
CA ARG A 392 16.23 13.89 -17.61
C ARG A 392 14.74 13.53 -17.71
N CYS A 393 13.87 14.36 -17.14
CA CYS A 393 12.43 14.13 -17.11
C CYS A 393 11.71 14.46 -18.43
N LYS A 394 12.33 15.19 -19.37
CA LYS A 394 11.74 15.46 -20.69
C LYS A 394 11.34 14.18 -21.44
N LEU A 395 12.08 13.08 -21.26
CA LEU A 395 11.76 11.77 -21.85
C LEU A 395 10.69 10.99 -21.09
N LEU A 396 10.40 11.36 -19.84
CA LEU A 396 9.45 10.65 -18.97
C LEU A 396 8.07 11.30 -18.94
N ALA A 397 8.02 12.61 -19.20
CA ALA A 397 6.83 13.45 -19.05
C ALA A 397 6.71 14.45 -20.23
N SER A 398 7.03 14.02 -21.45
CA SER A 398 7.03 14.88 -22.63
C SER A 398 5.68 15.55 -22.89
N GLU A 399 4.58 14.92 -22.46
CA GLU A 399 3.22 15.42 -22.56
C GLU A 399 2.96 16.68 -21.71
N LEU A 400 3.86 17.01 -20.77
CA LEU A 400 3.74 18.19 -19.91
C LEU A 400 4.60 19.37 -20.37
N LEU A 401 5.31 19.23 -21.49
CA LEU A 401 6.12 20.31 -22.06
C LEU A 401 5.23 21.34 -22.75
N ASP A 402 5.57 22.61 -22.60
CA ASP A 402 4.92 23.70 -23.33
C ASP A 402 5.42 23.81 -24.78
N GLU A 403 4.96 24.83 -25.51
CA GLU A 403 5.33 25.08 -26.90
C GLU A 403 6.85 25.31 -27.09
N SER A 404 7.57 25.67 -26.03
CA SER A 404 9.02 25.86 -26.05
C SER A 404 9.80 24.58 -25.72
N GLY A 405 9.12 23.49 -25.36
CA GLY A 405 9.74 22.23 -24.97
C GLY A 405 10.23 22.22 -23.51
N GLU A 406 9.68 23.10 -22.66
CA GLU A 406 10.06 23.24 -21.25
C GLU A 406 8.89 22.96 -20.30
N PHE A 407 9.21 22.60 -19.05
CA PHE A 407 8.20 22.39 -18.01
C PHE A 407 7.84 23.70 -17.32
N ILE A 408 6.56 23.89 -16.99
CA ILE A 408 6.12 24.95 -16.08
C ILE A 408 6.35 24.49 -14.64
N VAL A 409 7.48 24.90 -14.05
CA VAL A 409 7.83 24.59 -12.66
C VAL A 409 7.00 25.42 -11.69
N LEU A 410 6.28 24.74 -10.80
CA LEU A 410 5.45 25.35 -9.75
C LEU A 410 6.25 25.58 -8.47
N SER A 411 7.10 24.62 -8.08
CA SER A 411 7.98 24.74 -6.92
C SER A 411 9.11 23.73 -6.95
N MET A 412 10.13 23.98 -6.12
CA MET A 412 11.30 23.13 -5.93
C MET A 412 11.44 22.82 -4.45
N GLN A 413 11.84 21.60 -4.13
CA GLN A 413 11.92 21.16 -2.73
C GLN A 413 13.06 20.17 -2.51
N VAL A 414 13.55 20.15 -1.27
CA VAL A 414 14.59 19.24 -0.79
C VAL A 414 14.06 18.51 0.42
N GLY A 415 14.19 17.19 0.43
CA GLY A 415 13.90 16.35 1.58
C GLY A 415 15.10 15.48 1.93
N ARG A 416 15.24 15.11 3.20
CA ARG A 416 16.22 14.14 3.68
C ARG A 416 15.51 12.84 4.03
N ARG A 417 15.77 11.78 3.26
CA ARG A 417 15.22 10.45 3.55
C ARG A 417 15.91 9.87 4.79
N PRO A 418 15.18 9.29 5.75
CA PRO A 418 15.75 8.71 6.97
C PRO A 418 16.34 7.34 6.67
N SER A 419 17.50 7.28 6.04
CA SER A 419 18.17 6.02 5.71
C SER A 419 18.91 5.46 6.92
N ARG A 420 19.05 4.14 6.97
CA ARG A 420 19.76 3.42 8.03
C ARG A 420 20.60 2.29 7.45
N LYS A 421 21.86 2.16 7.88
CA LYS A 421 22.69 0.99 7.55
C LYS A 421 22.07 -0.25 8.20
N GLY A 422 21.93 -1.33 7.44
CA GLY A 422 21.21 -2.52 7.89
C GLY A 422 19.69 -2.48 7.70
N GLY A 423 19.15 -1.38 7.16
CA GLY A 423 17.72 -1.24 6.86
C GLY A 423 16.88 -0.76 8.05
N VAL A 424 15.56 -0.87 7.87
CA VAL A 424 14.55 -0.43 8.85
C VAL A 424 14.76 -1.14 10.19
N ARG A 425 14.70 -0.39 11.29
CA ARG A 425 14.69 -0.95 12.65
C ARG A 425 13.26 -1.09 13.10
N VAL A 426 12.76 -2.33 13.17
CA VAL A 426 11.45 -2.68 13.74
C VAL A 426 11.67 -3.72 14.84
N GLU A 427 11.78 -3.28 16.08
CA GLU A 427 12.08 -4.17 17.22
C GLU A 427 11.65 -3.56 18.56
N THR A 428 11.57 -4.40 19.58
CA THR A 428 11.21 -4.00 20.93
C THR A 428 12.46 -3.86 21.81
N GLU A 429 12.56 -2.75 22.54
CA GLU A 429 13.61 -2.46 23.52
C GLU A 429 12.99 -2.14 24.90
N ARG A 430 13.67 -2.53 25.99
CA ARG A 430 13.30 -2.16 27.36
C ARG A 430 14.22 -1.05 27.85
N ILE A 431 13.62 0.08 28.25
CA ILE A 431 14.35 1.27 28.66
C ILE A 431 14.21 1.51 30.16
N GLN A 432 15.36 1.59 30.83
CA GLN A 432 15.46 1.91 32.26
C GLN A 432 15.46 3.41 32.54
N GLY A 433 15.05 3.78 33.76
CA GLY A 433 15.14 5.15 34.26
C GLY A 433 14.08 6.11 33.71
N VAL A 434 13.05 5.61 33.01
CA VAL A 434 11.89 6.42 32.60
C VAL A 434 10.89 6.50 33.74
N LYS A 435 10.56 5.35 34.34
CA LYS A 435 9.84 5.25 35.62
C LYS A 435 10.85 4.91 36.75
N SER A 436 10.47 5.15 38.01
CA SER A 436 11.33 4.92 39.17
C SER A 436 11.69 3.44 39.37
N ASP A 437 10.71 2.55 39.16
CA ASP A 437 10.81 1.16 39.62
C ASP A 437 10.57 0.13 38.51
N GLU A 438 10.38 0.56 37.26
CA GLU A 438 10.04 -0.33 36.14
C GLU A 438 10.69 0.10 34.82
N ASP A 439 11.04 -0.90 34.01
CA ASP A 439 11.44 -0.71 32.62
C ASP A 439 10.21 -0.33 31.79
N VAL A 440 10.35 0.65 30.90
CA VAL A 440 9.33 0.93 29.90
C VAL A 440 9.63 0.19 28.60
N VAL A 441 8.57 -0.21 27.90
CA VAL A 441 8.70 -0.88 26.61
C VAL A 441 8.64 0.13 25.48
N VAL A 442 9.61 0.07 24.58
CA VAL A 442 9.66 0.89 23.36
C VAL A 442 9.69 -0.03 22.15
N VAL A 443 8.83 0.22 21.18
CA VAL A 443 8.90 -0.37 19.85
C VAL A 443 9.52 0.67 18.91
N HIS A 444 10.70 0.37 18.38
CA HIS A 444 11.35 1.19 17.38
C HIS A 444 10.74 0.90 16.01
N CYS A 445 10.45 1.94 15.22
CA CYS A 445 10.02 1.82 13.83
C CYS A 445 10.53 3.02 13.02
N TYR A 446 11.78 2.98 12.58
CA TYR A 446 12.40 4.05 11.81
C TYR A 446 13.51 3.52 10.89
N GLY A 447 14.03 4.38 10.00
CA GLY A 447 15.12 4.01 9.07
C GLY A 447 14.65 3.62 7.67
N HIS A 448 13.44 4.02 7.28
CA HIS A 448 12.77 3.61 6.05
C HIS A 448 13.39 4.12 4.73
N GLY A 449 14.31 5.08 4.76
CA GLY A 449 14.91 5.63 3.55
C GLY A 449 13.85 6.08 2.53
N SER A 450 13.86 5.47 1.33
CA SER A 450 12.89 5.75 0.25
C SER A 450 11.58 4.96 0.36
N GLY A 451 11.51 3.94 1.23
CA GLY A 451 10.39 2.99 1.30
C GLY A 451 9.30 3.35 2.31
N GLY A 452 9.39 4.49 3.01
CA GLY A 452 8.54 4.76 4.17
C GLY A 452 7.02 4.77 3.88
N VAL A 453 6.60 5.17 2.69
CA VAL A 453 5.18 5.12 2.30
C VAL A 453 4.82 3.74 1.75
N SER A 454 5.66 3.14 0.92
CA SER A 454 5.38 1.83 0.30
C SER A 454 5.32 0.68 1.31
N GLU A 455 6.10 0.78 2.40
CA GLU A 455 6.22 -0.26 3.43
C GLU A 455 5.35 0.06 4.66
N ILE A 456 4.45 1.04 4.57
CA ILE A 456 3.82 1.61 5.78
C ILE A 456 2.86 0.63 6.47
N ILE A 457 2.20 -0.23 5.70
CA ILE A 457 1.25 -1.23 6.20
C ILE A 457 2.00 -2.33 6.96
N ASP A 458 3.07 -2.82 6.37
CA ASP A 458 3.98 -3.83 6.92
C ASP A 458 4.43 -3.52 8.34
N ASN A 459 4.83 -2.25 8.54
CA ASN A 459 5.34 -1.78 9.81
C ASN A 459 4.29 -1.85 10.92
N TYR A 460 3.01 -1.54 10.63
CA TYR A 460 1.99 -1.62 11.68
C TYR A 460 1.69 -3.07 12.08
N ILE A 461 1.67 -4.01 11.12
CA ILE A 461 1.38 -5.43 11.39
C ILE A 461 2.42 -5.96 12.38
N SER A 462 3.69 -5.66 12.12
CA SER A 462 4.80 -5.99 13.00
C SER A 462 4.68 -5.32 14.37
N ILE A 463 4.33 -4.03 14.45
CA ILE A 463 4.15 -3.32 15.73
C ILE A 463 3.00 -3.93 16.55
N ILE A 464 1.85 -4.20 15.94
CA ILE A 464 0.71 -4.81 16.63
C ILE A 464 1.06 -6.21 17.13
N SER A 465 1.77 -7.01 16.33
CA SER A 465 2.25 -8.33 16.74
C SER A 465 3.16 -8.23 17.98
N LEU A 466 4.17 -7.36 17.94
CA LEU A 466 5.10 -7.14 19.05
C LEU A 466 4.41 -6.65 20.34
N LEU A 467 3.39 -5.80 20.21
CA LEU A 467 2.59 -5.35 21.36
C LEU A 467 1.66 -6.44 21.89
N SER A 468 1.13 -7.30 21.02
CA SER A 468 0.19 -8.37 21.39
C SER A 468 0.88 -9.53 22.11
N GLU A 469 2.08 -9.95 21.70
CA GLU A 469 2.87 -10.99 22.38
C GLU A 469 3.10 -10.65 23.87
N LYS A 470 3.29 -9.37 24.19
CA LYS A 470 3.43 -8.90 25.56
C LYS A 470 2.12 -9.00 26.34
N ARG A 471 0.97 -8.77 25.70
CA ARG A 471 -0.35 -8.89 26.36
C ARG A 471 -0.59 -10.31 26.86
N GLU A 472 -0.21 -11.33 26.09
CA GLU A 472 -0.30 -12.74 26.50
C GLU A 472 0.70 -13.09 27.61
N GLY A 473 1.89 -12.50 27.62
CA GLY A 473 2.85 -12.69 28.72
C GLY A 473 2.42 -12.13 30.08
N THR A 474 1.44 -11.21 30.10
CA THR A 474 0.98 -10.53 31.32
C THR A 474 -0.28 -11.18 31.93
N PHE A 475 -1.07 -11.88 31.11
CA PHE A 475 -2.21 -12.70 31.53
C PHE A 475 -1.90 -14.17 31.26
N GLY A 476 -1.51 -14.91 32.31
CA GLY A 476 -1.04 -16.30 32.19
C GLY A 476 -1.85 -17.18 31.23
N ASN A 477 -1.13 -17.79 30.28
CA ASN A 477 -1.51 -18.91 29.41
C ASN A 477 -3.02 -19.14 29.23
N ARG A 478 -3.65 -18.35 28.37
CA ARG A 478 -4.76 -18.83 27.54
C ARG A 478 -4.36 -18.69 26.08
N ILE A 479 -3.82 -19.79 25.56
CA ILE A 479 -3.46 -20.02 24.16
C ILE A 479 -4.63 -19.60 23.27
N ILE A 480 -4.46 -18.51 22.52
CA ILE A 480 -5.24 -18.25 21.30
C ILE A 480 -4.33 -18.67 20.15
N SER A 481 -4.62 -19.82 19.54
CA SER A 481 -3.83 -20.29 18.42
C SER A 481 -4.06 -19.37 17.21
N VAL A 482 -3.08 -18.52 16.89
CA VAL A 482 -2.95 -17.96 15.54
C VAL A 482 -2.42 -19.10 14.67
N ARG A 483 -3.28 -19.65 13.81
CA ARG A 483 -2.91 -20.76 12.92
C ARG A 483 -1.91 -20.24 11.87
N ARG A 484 -0.75 -20.89 11.85
CA ARG A 484 0.33 -20.79 10.86
C ARG A 484 -0.14 -20.94 9.41
#